data_AF-A0A0W8EAI4-F1
#
_entry.id   AF-A0A0W8EAI4-F1
#
_cell.length_a   1.000
_cell.length_b   1.000
_cell.length_c   1.000
_cell.angle_alpha   90.00
_cell.angle_beta   90.00
_cell.angle_gamma   90.00
#
_symmetry.space_group_name_H-M   'P 1'
#
loop_
_entity.id
_entity.type
_entity.pdbx_description
1 polymer ?
#
loop_
_entity_poly.entity_id
_entity_poly.type
_entity_poly.pdbx_seq_one_letter_code
_entity_poly.pdbx_strand_id
1 'polypeptide(L)'
;MGSTMKCPVCGDDCVLDAHQIIERIPAVFSRCRDCRMKILDKQQPPPPDAWHEPCTCGRRFIDEVFAHLYMLLVREGLFTGTEALKEVGSPLLHPGYHLTKPPFLPAQSLVLLSRVADRAVAEKMVEEVPEVRGVVRIGDFTPGIVDTDPATPPRTYELLAGCDVRANIFHTTAGPVVVYKQQSRIHIEFPRGHNPKITTVEQRIERVKPDWFVDACCGAGTLGLTGARHGIPQVILNDAWYAAAFWAAYNTRVNREFFRVDEVKIHASYQAMAEHPVGGAPVLIAETEGEQEIRVYQGDFRQLHQVIPDVWVLAVIDLFDKSDPAATGAVLREWTGKVNGEAFIP
;
A
#
# COMPACT_ATOMS: atom_id res chain seq x y z
N MET A 1 23.07 5.71 -13.47
CA MET A 1 23.00 4.71 -12.39
C MET A 1 21.99 5.25 -11.38
N GLY A 2 20.77 4.71 -11.35
CA GLY A 2 19.75 5.14 -10.39
C GLY A 2 20.17 4.73 -8.97
N SER A 3 20.04 5.63 -8.01
CA SER A 3 20.21 5.32 -6.59
C SER A 3 19.12 4.33 -6.18
N THR A 4 19.47 3.07 -5.90
CA THR A 4 18.48 2.12 -5.35
C THR A 4 18.04 2.60 -3.97
N MET A 5 16.72 2.67 -3.77
CA MET A 5 16.12 3.06 -2.50
C MET A 5 16.07 1.85 -1.58
N LYS A 6 16.67 1.98 -0.39
CA LYS A 6 16.66 0.91 0.62
C LYS A 6 15.28 0.78 1.22
N CYS A 7 14.80 -0.44 1.39
CA CYS A 7 13.57 -0.68 2.10
C CYS A 7 13.77 -0.40 3.59
N PRO A 8 12.96 0.46 4.23
CA PRO A 8 13.07 0.70 5.67
C PRO A 8 12.66 -0.52 6.52
N VAL A 9 11.99 -1.51 5.91
CA VAL A 9 11.50 -2.72 6.59
C VAL A 9 12.54 -3.85 6.55
N CYS A 10 13.03 -4.22 5.37
CA CYS A 10 13.98 -5.34 5.23
C CYS A 10 15.44 -4.93 4.98
N GLY A 11 15.72 -3.65 4.72
CA GLY A 11 17.06 -3.16 4.40
C GLY A 11 17.54 -3.45 2.97
N ASP A 12 16.81 -4.24 2.19
CA ASP A 12 17.19 -4.60 0.81
C ASP A 12 16.75 -3.55 -0.22
N ASP A 13 17.17 -3.74 -1.48
CA ASP A 13 16.82 -2.90 -2.64
C ASP A 13 15.44 -3.25 -3.22
N CYS A 14 14.44 -3.41 -2.35
CA CYS A 14 13.13 -3.93 -2.73
C CYS A 14 12.10 -2.83 -3.08
N VAL A 15 12.53 -1.55 -3.07
CA VAL A 15 11.75 -0.39 -3.50
C VAL A 15 12.44 0.22 -4.73
N LEU A 16 11.64 0.44 -5.78
CA LEU A 16 12.09 0.95 -7.08
C LEU A 16 11.38 2.27 -7.38
N ASP A 17 11.97 3.07 -8.26
CA ASP A 17 11.31 4.26 -8.80
C ASP A 17 10.06 3.85 -9.61
N ALA A 18 9.08 4.76 -9.68
CA ALA A 18 7.78 4.48 -10.25
C ALA A 18 7.86 4.04 -11.74
N HIS A 19 8.69 4.66 -12.58
CA HIS A 19 8.86 4.25 -13.99
C HIS A 19 9.33 2.80 -14.09
N GLN A 20 10.26 2.36 -13.23
CA GLN A 20 10.80 1.01 -13.26
C GLN A 20 9.73 -0.04 -12.96
N ILE A 21 8.76 0.30 -12.12
CA ILE A 21 7.61 -0.55 -11.82
C ILE A 21 6.62 -0.54 -12.99
N ILE A 22 6.31 0.64 -13.53
CA ILE A 22 5.34 0.82 -14.62
C ILE A 22 5.78 0.11 -15.90
N GLU A 23 7.05 0.24 -16.28
CA GLU A 23 7.61 -0.39 -17.50
C GLU A 23 7.53 -1.92 -17.47
N ARG A 24 7.52 -2.53 -16.26
CA ARG A 24 7.45 -3.99 -16.09
C ARG A 24 6.04 -4.56 -16.18
N ILE A 25 4.99 -3.75 -15.99
CA ILE A 25 3.59 -4.20 -15.92
C ILE A 25 3.19 -5.13 -17.08
N PRO A 26 3.51 -4.86 -18.36
CA PRO A 26 3.02 -5.67 -19.46
C PRO A 26 3.50 -7.13 -19.41
N ALA A 27 4.63 -7.38 -18.75
CA ALA A 27 5.33 -8.66 -18.80
C ALA A 27 5.51 -9.34 -17.44
N VAL A 28 5.32 -8.65 -16.32
CA VAL A 28 5.71 -9.15 -14.99
C VAL A 28 5.04 -10.47 -14.61
N PHE A 29 3.74 -10.60 -14.87
CA PHE A 29 2.97 -11.83 -14.59
C PHE A 29 2.65 -12.67 -15.82
N SER A 30 3.27 -12.35 -16.95
CA SER A 30 3.02 -13.04 -18.22
C SER A 30 3.71 -14.40 -18.24
N ARG A 31 3.10 -15.38 -18.90
CA ARG A 31 3.71 -16.69 -19.09
C ARG A 31 4.63 -16.70 -20.30
N CYS A 32 5.68 -17.53 -20.27
CA CYS A 32 6.36 -17.94 -21.50
C CYS A 32 5.63 -19.14 -22.13
N ARG A 33 6.09 -19.58 -23.31
CA ARG A 33 5.50 -20.74 -24.01
C ARG A 33 5.62 -22.06 -23.23
N ASP A 34 6.64 -22.17 -22.38
CA ASP A 34 6.98 -23.38 -21.63
C ASP A 34 6.36 -23.40 -20.21
N CYS A 35 5.70 -22.31 -19.79
CA CYS A 35 5.01 -22.25 -18.50
C CYS A 35 3.81 -23.20 -18.48
N ARG A 36 3.74 -24.03 -17.45
CA ARG A 36 2.60 -24.92 -17.16
C ARG A 36 1.48 -24.15 -16.48
N MET A 37 0.24 -24.55 -16.75
CA MET A 37 -0.95 -23.98 -16.11
C MET A 37 -1.89 -25.12 -15.73
N LYS A 38 -2.04 -25.35 -14.43
CA LYS A 38 -3.03 -26.27 -13.87
C LYS A 38 -3.93 -25.46 -12.94
N ILE A 39 -5.20 -25.29 -13.33
CA ILE A 39 -6.20 -24.65 -12.47
C ILE A 39 -6.62 -25.67 -11.42
N LEU A 40 -6.57 -25.27 -10.14
CA LEU A 40 -6.94 -26.11 -9.01
C LEU A 40 -8.28 -25.65 -8.42
N ASP A 41 -9.05 -26.60 -7.87
CA ASP A 41 -10.23 -26.27 -7.08
C ASP A 41 -9.81 -25.76 -5.70
N LYS A 42 -10.07 -24.48 -5.45
CA LYS A 42 -9.68 -23.79 -4.21
C LYS A 42 -10.45 -24.27 -2.98
N GLN A 43 -11.53 -25.03 -3.18
CA GLN A 43 -12.38 -25.58 -2.11
C GLN A 43 -11.97 -26.98 -1.66
N GLN A 44 -10.98 -27.58 -2.31
CA GLN A 44 -10.49 -28.93 -2.00
C GLN A 44 -8.99 -28.88 -1.67
N PRO A 45 -8.48 -29.88 -0.94
CA PRO A 45 -7.03 -30.08 -0.86
C PRO A 45 -6.45 -30.30 -2.27
N PRO A 46 -5.27 -29.72 -2.58
CA PRO A 46 -4.63 -29.96 -3.85
C PRO A 46 -4.15 -31.43 -3.96
N PRO A 47 -4.11 -32.03 -5.17
CA PRO A 47 -3.42 -33.30 -5.37
C PRO A 47 -1.95 -33.25 -4.92
N PRO A 48 -1.37 -34.34 -4.39
CA PRO A 48 0.02 -34.34 -3.91
C PRO A 48 1.08 -33.93 -4.95
N ASP A 49 0.79 -34.13 -6.24
CA ASP A 49 1.65 -33.79 -7.39
C ASP A 49 1.25 -32.47 -8.08
N ALA A 50 0.47 -31.62 -7.40
CA ALA A 50 -0.08 -30.40 -7.99
C ALA A 50 0.88 -29.22 -8.09
N TRP A 51 2.15 -29.38 -7.69
CA TRP A 51 3.17 -28.34 -7.79
C TRP A 51 4.46 -28.88 -8.44
N HIS A 52 5.21 -27.96 -9.07
CA HIS A 52 6.48 -28.25 -9.74
C HIS A 52 7.50 -27.14 -9.46
N GLU A 53 8.75 -27.39 -9.81
CA GLU A 53 9.79 -26.36 -9.88
C GLU A 53 9.40 -25.21 -10.84
N PRO A 54 9.92 -23.99 -10.61
CA PRO A 54 9.70 -22.88 -11.51
C PRO A 54 10.04 -23.18 -12.97
N CYS A 55 9.26 -22.60 -13.89
CA CYS A 55 9.58 -22.64 -15.30
C CYS A 55 10.98 -22.04 -15.54
N THR A 56 11.61 -22.36 -16.66
CA THR A 56 12.93 -21.81 -17.05
C THR A 56 12.95 -20.28 -17.13
N CYS A 57 11.78 -19.63 -17.32
CA CYS A 57 11.64 -18.18 -17.22
C CYS A 57 11.55 -17.64 -15.77
N GLY A 58 11.67 -18.51 -14.77
CA GLY A 58 11.62 -18.18 -13.33
C GLY A 58 10.22 -17.92 -12.78
N ARG A 59 9.16 -18.45 -13.42
CA ARG A 59 7.77 -18.17 -13.04
C ARG A 59 6.95 -19.43 -12.85
N ARG A 60 5.98 -19.39 -11.92
CA ARG A 60 4.98 -20.45 -11.69
C ARG A 60 3.56 -19.92 -11.72
N PHE A 61 2.63 -20.77 -12.16
CA PHE A 61 1.22 -20.44 -12.07
C PHE A 61 0.78 -20.33 -10.60
N ILE A 62 -0.04 -19.33 -10.26
CA ILE A 62 -0.39 -19.04 -8.86
C ILE A 62 -0.99 -20.24 -8.11
N ASP A 63 -1.81 -21.06 -8.76
CA ASP A 63 -2.40 -22.23 -8.10
C ASP A 63 -1.32 -23.28 -7.76
N GLU A 64 -0.27 -23.43 -8.58
CA GLU A 64 0.87 -24.33 -8.29
C GLU A 64 1.73 -23.79 -7.13
N VAL A 65 1.90 -22.46 -7.04
CA VAL A 65 2.57 -21.82 -5.88
C VAL A 65 1.80 -22.12 -4.60
N PHE A 66 0.47 -21.99 -4.63
CA PHE A 66 -0.38 -22.30 -3.48
C PHE A 66 -0.38 -23.79 -3.12
N ALA A 67 -0.33 -24.68 -4.12
CA ALA A 67 -0.17 -26.12 -3.86
C ALA A 67 1.17 -26.42 -3.18
N HIS A 68 2.26 -25.76 -3.57
CA HIS A 68 3.55 -25.93 -2.90
C HIS A 68 3.49 -25.45 -1.44
N LEU A 69 2.90 -24.27 -1.20
CA LEU A 69 2.69 -23.74 0.17
C LEU A 69 1.81 -24.66 1.02
N TYR A 70 0.76 -25.24 0.43
CA TYR A 70 -0.12 -26.21 1.08
C TYR A 70 0.66 -27.44 1.54
N MET A 71 1.48 -28.02 0.66
CA MET A 71 2.30 -29.19 0.99
C MET A 71 3.31 -28.89 2.11
N LEU A 72 3.85 -27.68 2.14
CA LEU A 72 4.71 -27.21 3.22
C LEU A 72 3.94 -27.19 4.55
N LEU A 73 2.73 -26.63 4.58
CA LEU A 73 1.87 -26.63 5.78
C LEU A 73 1.53 -28.03 6.28
N VAL A 74 1.28 -28.99 5.38
CA VAL A 74 1.05 -30.40 5.75
C VAL A 74 2.32 -31.03 6.32
N ARG A 75 3.46 -30.82 5.66
CA ARG A 75 4.76 -31.37 6.08
C ARG A 75 5.15 -30.89 7.48
N GLU A 76 4.83 -29.65 7.81
CA GLU A 76 5.12 -29.03 9.10
C GLU A 76 4.02 -29.26 10.15
N GLY A 77 2.98 -30.03 9.82
CA GLY A 77 1.92 -30.43 10.75
C GLY A 77 0.91 -29.34 11.09
N LEU A 78 0.92 -28.21 10.38
CA LEU A 78 -0.11 -27.17 10.51
C LEU A 78 -1.40 -27.54 9.77
N PHE A 79 -1.30 -28.33 8.70
CA PHE A 79 -2.42 -28.94 8.00
C PHE A 79 -2.40 -30.46 8.16
N THR A 80 -3.60 -31.05 8.18
CA THR A 80 -3.84 -32.50 8.20
C THR A 80 -3.89 -33.11 6.79
N GLY A 81 -3.97 -32.28 5.75
CA GLY A 81 -4.10 -32.70 4.35
C GLY A 81 -5.56 -32.80 3.88
N THR A 82 -6.50 -32.31 4.70
CA THR A 82 -7.94 -32.28 4.38
C THR A 82 -8.47 -30.87 4.16
N GLU A 83 -7.69 -29.87 4.57
CA GLU A 83 -8.00 -28.46 4.45
C GLU A 83 -8.10 -28.04 2.97
N ALA A 84 -8.97 -27.08 2.67
CA ALA A 84 -9.08 -26.54 1.32
C ALA A 84 -7.85 -25.69 0.96
N LEU A 85 -7.46 -25.66 -0.32
CA LEU A 85 -6.33 -24.85 -0.79
C LEU A 85 -6.44 -23.35 -0.43
N LYS A 86 -7.66 -22.80 -0.39
CA LYS A 86 -7.90 -21.41 0.03
C LYS A 86 -7.49 -21.10 1.47
N GLU A 87 -7.37 -22.12 2.33
CA GLU A 87 -7.02 -21.95 3.75
C GLU A 87 -5.53 -21.62 3.95
N VAL A 88 -4.69 -21.83 2.93
CA VAL A 88 -3.26 -21.43 2.95
C VAL A 88 -3.13 -19.94 3.27
N GLY A 89 -4.00 -19.12 2.67
CA GLY A 89 -4.01 -17.68 2.87
C GLY A 89 -4.53 -16.89 1.66
N SER A 90 -4.42 -15.57 1.75
CA SER A 90 -4.75 -14.65 0.66
C SER A 90 -3.49 -14.10 -0.01
N PRO A 91 -3.40 -14.14 -1.35
CA PRO A 91 -2.24 -13.62 -2.07
C PRO A 91 -2.30 -12.11 -2.25
N LEU A 92 -1.19 -11.43 -1.94
CA LEU A 92 -0.95 -10.03 -2.35
C LEU A 92 0.22 -9.96 -3.32
N LEU A 93 -0.07 -9.63 -4.58
CA LEU A 93 0.91 -9.64 -5.67
C LEU A 93 1.76 -8.37 -5.73
N HIS A 94 3.05 -8.50 -5.97
CA HIS A 94 4.00 -7.39 -6.12
C HIS A 94 4.59 -7.36 -7.54
N PRO A 95 4.41 -6.27 -8.31
CA PRO A 95 3.54 -5.13 -8.00
C PRO A 95 2.06 -5.51 -8.09
N GLY A 96 1.23 -4.74 -7.40
CA GLY A 96 -0.21 -4.87 -7.38
C GLY A 96 -0.87 -4.01 -8.44
N TYR A 97 -1.63 -4.61 -9.34
CA TYR A 97 -2.48 -3.90 -10.29
C TYR A 97 -3.68 -4.76 -10.69
N HIS A 98 -4.65 -4.17 -11.38
CA HIS A 98 -5.81 -4.91 -11.85
C HIS A 98 -5.41 -5.94 -12.92
N LEU A 99 -5.62 -7.22 -12.62
CA LEU A 99 -5.35 -8.33 -13.54
C LEU A 99 -6.63 -8.79 -14.22
N THR A 100 -6.54 -9.01 -15.53
CA THR A 100 -7.62 -9.61 -16.33
C THR A 100 -7.46 -11.13 -16.51
N LYS A 101 -6.30 -11.68 -16.10
CA LYS A 101 -5.98 -13.11 -16.17
C LYS A 101 -5.24 -13.56 -14.91
N PRO A 102 -5.41 -14.83 -14.52
CA PRO A 102 -4.60 -15.44 -13.46
C PRO A 102 -3.09 -15.29 -13.70
N PRO A 103 -2.31 -14.86 -12.69
CA PRO A 103 -0.90 -14.50 -12.87
C PRO A 103 0.05 -15.71 -12.85
N PHE A 104 1.19 -15.53 -13.51
CA PHE A 104 2.38 -16.35 -13.35
C PHE A 104 3.39 -15.58 -12.49
N LEU A 105 3.63 -16.06 -11.29
CA LEU A 105 4.38 -15.36 -10.25
C LEU A 105 5.88 -15.53 -10.48
N PRO A 106 6.66 -14.45 -10.67
CA PRO A 106 8.12 -14.48 -10.58
C PRO A 106 8.58 -14.54 -9.12
N ALA A 107 9.89 -14.73 -8.91
CA ALA A 107 10.49 -14.67 -7.58
C ALA A 107 10.15 -13.37 -6.84
N GLN A 108 9.96 -13.47 -5.52
CA GLN A 108 9.69 -12.35 -4.60
C GLN A 108 8.52 -11.45 -5.00
N SER A 109 7.47 -12.05 -5.59
CA SER A 109 6.28 -11.33 -6.08
C SER A 109 5.01 -11.61 -5.26
N LEU A 110 5.08 -12.38 -4.18
CA LEU A 110 3.94 -12.76 -3.36
C LEU A 110 4.16 -12.39 -1.88
N VAL A 111 3.33 -11.52 -1.34
CA VAL A 111 3.14 -11.41 0.11
C VAL A 111 1.94 -12.28 0.49
N LEU A 112 2.15 -13.28 1.34
CA LEU A 112 1.12 -14.20 1.79
C LEU A 112 0.48 -13.69 3.09
N LEU A 113 -0.83 -13.46 3.07
CA LEU A 113 -1.60 -13.22 4.29
C LEU A 113 -2.14 -14.56 4.80
N SER A 114 -1.69 -15.02 5.97
CA SER A 114 -2.11 -16.32 6.52
C SER A 114 -2.63 -16.16 7.94
N ARG A 115 -3.65 -16.97 8.29
CA ARG A 115 -4.11 -17.13 9.68
C ARG A 115 -3.44 -18.32 10.37
N VAL A 116 -2.88 -19.24 9.60
CA VAL A 116 -2.40 -20.54 10.09
C VAL A 116 -0.89 -20.58 10.24
N ALA A 117 -0.15 -19.83 9.41
CA ALA A 117 1.30 -19.84 9.45
C ALA A 117 1.86 -19.37 10.81
N ASP A 118 2.91 -20.04 11.25
CA ASP A 118 3.79 -19.57 12.31
C ASP A 118 5.14 -19.10 11.75
N ARG A 119 6.00 -18.61 12.64
CA ARG A 119 7.30 -18.06 12.26
C ARG A 119 8.20 -19.10 11.60
N ALA A 120 8.25 -20.32 12.15
CA ALA A 120 9.11 -21.38 11.64
C ALA A 120 8.69 -21.80 10.23
N VAL A 121 7.39 -21.98 9.99
CA VAL A 121 6.87 -22.32 8.67
C VAL A 121 7.00 -21.15 7.70
N ALA A 122 6.78 -19.91 8.16
CA ALA A 122 6.94 -18.72 7.33
C ALA A 122 8.37 -18.53 6.81
N GLU A 123 9.38 -18.81 7.64
CA GLU A 123 10.80 -18.77 7.24
C GLU A 123 11.06 -19.79 6.12
N LYS A 124 10.59 -21.02 6.29
CA LYS A 124 10.67 -22.08 5.25
C LYS A 124 9.91 -21.70 3.98
N MET A 125 8.75 -21.06 4.09
CA MET A 125 8.01 -20.58 2.91
C MET A 125 8.82 -19.57 2.10
N VAL A 126 9.51 -18.63 2.76
CA VAL A 126 10.37 -17.64 2.08
C VAL A 126 11.62 -18.29 1.47
N GLU A 127 12.19 -19.30 2.14
CA GLU A 127 13.39 -20.02 1.68
C GLU A 127 13.10 -20.99 0.52
N GLU A 128 12.04 -21.80 0.62
CA GLU A 128 11.77 -22.92 -0.29
C GLU A 128 10.82 -22.54 -1.45
N VAL A 129 10.06 -21.46 -1.34
CA VAL A 129 9.08 -21.03 -2.37
C VAL A 129 9.53 -19.68 -2.96
N PRO A 130 10.28 -19.67 -4.08
CA PRO A 130 10.94 -18.45 -4.57
C PRO A 130 10.03 -17.25 -4.81
N GLU A 131 8.75 -17.48 -5.13
CA GLU A 131 7.75 -16.44 -5.35
C GLU A 131 7.37 -15.70 -4.06
N VAL A 132 7.49 -16.34 -2.90
CA VAL A 132 7.16 -15.76 -1.60
C VAL A 132 8.20 -14.70 -1.26
N ARG A 133 7.72 -13.47 -1.16
CA ARG A 133 8.47 -12.30 -0.70
C ARG A 133 8.41 -12.16 0.81
N GLY A 134 7.26 -12.47 1.41
CA GLY A 134 7.04 -12.36 2.84
C GLY A 134 5.71 -12.97 3.27
N VAL A 135 5.61 -13.28 4.55
CA VAL A 135 4.43 -13.91 5.15
C VAL A 135 3.96 -13.07 6.33
N VAL A 136 2.69 -12.69 6.33
CA VAL A 136 2.06 -11.86 7.35
C VAL A 136 0.97 -12.67 8.03
N ARG A 137 1.03 -12.75 9.36
CA ARG A 137 -0.05 -13.28 10.18
C ARG A 137 -1.14 -12.22 10.33
N ILE A 138 -2.33 -12.54 9.85
CA ILE A 138 -3.49 -11.65 9.93
C ILE A 138 -4.44 -12.03 11.08
N GLY A 139 -5.15 -11.02 11.59
CA GLY A 139 -6.25 -11.19 12.53
C GLY A 139 -7.57 -10.64 11.96
N ASP A 140 -8.63 -10.68 12.77
CA ASP A 140 -9.96 -10.18 12.39
C ASP A 140 -10.13 -8.70 12.76
N PHE A 141 -9.29 -7.85 12.17
CA PHE A 141 -9.29 -6.39 12.34
C PHE A 141 -8.49 -5.74 11.22
N THR A 142 -8.68 -4.45 10.98
CA THR A 142 -7.87 -3.71 9.99
C THR A 142 -6.66 -3.06 10.67
N PRO A 143 -5.42 -3.24 10.14
CA PRO A 143 -4.24 -2.68 10.77
C PRO A 143 -4.13 -1.16 10.55
N GLY A 144 -3.64 -0.46 11.57
CA GLY A 144 -3.31 0.97 11.47
C GLY A 144 -4.50 1.93 11.56
N ILE A 145 -5.71 1.46 11.92
CA ILE A 145 -6.83 2.36 12.20
C ILE A 145 -6.63 2.99 13.57
N VAL A 146 -6.35 4.29 13.59
CA VAL A 146 -6.29 5.10 14.80
C VAL A 146 -7.72 5.42 15.23
N ASP A 147 -8.11 4.95 16.43
CA ASP A 147 -9.37 5.34 17.05
C ASP A 147 -9.28 6.79 17.56
N THR A 148 -10.43 7.38 17.86
CA THR A 148 -10.56 8.71 18.48
C THR A 148 -9.87 8.84 19.84
N ASP A 149 -9.53 7.73 20.51
CA ASP A 149 -8.70 7.72 21.72
C ASP A 149 -7.20 7.51 21.37
N PRO A 150 -6.37 8.57 21.43
CA PRO A 150 -4.95 8.48 21.11
C PRO A 150 -4.12 7.71 22.15
N ALA A 151 -4.72 7.25 23.26
CA ALA A 151 -3.98 6.56 24.33
C ALA A 151 -3.51 5.14 23.96
N THR A 152 -4.14 4.49 22.97
CA THR A 152 -3.77 3.14 22.55
C THR A 152 -3.32 3.12 21.09
N PRO A 153 -2.08 2.69 20.78
CA PRO A 153 -1.65 2.52 19.40
C PRO A 153 -2.58 1.58 18.63
N PRO A 154 -2.83 1.84 17.33
CA PRO A 154 -3.67 0.99 16.52
C PRO A 154 -3.10 -0.42 16.43
N ARG A 155 -3.99 -1.40 16.35
CA ARG A 155 -3.58 -2.80 16.17
C ARG A 155 -2.89 -2.96 14.82
N THR A 156 -1.93 -3.88 14.76
CA THR A 156 -1.22 -4.24 13.53
C THR A 156 -1.16 -5.75 13.38
N TYR A 157 -1.01 -6.22 12.16
CA TYR A 157 -0.65 -7.61 11.90
C TYR A 157 0.83 -7.86 12.21
N GLU A 158 1.25 -9.12 12.16
CA GLU A 158 2.62 -9.54 12.44
C GLU A 158 3.31 -9.99 11.14
N LEU A 159 4.44 -9.37 10.79
CA LEU A 159 5.35 -9.90 9.77
C LEU A 159 6.10 -11.11 10.37
N LEU A 160 5.84 -12.30 9.84
CA LEU A 160 6.45 -13.54 10.31
C LEU A 160 7.83 -13.77 9.68
N ALA A 161 7.95 -13.55 8.36
CA ALA A 161 9.21 -13.70 7.63
C ALA A 161 9.22 -12.85 6.34
N GLY A 162 10.43 -12.54 5.86
CA GLY A 162 10.66 -11.83 4.60
C GLY A 162 10.28 -10.36 4.64
N CYS A 163 9.70 -9.85 3.55
CA CYS A 163 9.30 -8.46 3.39
C CYS A 163 7.84 -8.36 2.90
N ASP A 164 7.02 -7.62 3.63
CA ASP A 164 5.61 -7.35 3.29
C ASP A 164 5.40 -5.98 2.64
N VAL A 165 6.47 -5.33 2.18
CA VAL A 165 6.37 -4.09 1.42
C VAL A 165 6.02 -4.42 -0.01
N ARG A 166 4.92 -3.84 -0.48
CA ARG A 166 4.34 -4.08 -1.81
C ARG A 166 3.94 -2.77 -2.48
N ALA A 167 4.41 -2.57 -3.71
CA ALA A 167 3.91 -1.55 -4.62
C ALA A 167 2.48 -1.86 -5.08
N ASN A 168 1.61 -0.85 -5.06
CA ASN A 168 0.32 -0.80 -5.74
C ASN A 168 0.39 0.21 -6.88
N ILE A 169 -0.27 -0.07 -8.00
CA ILE A 169 -0.35 0.83 -9.14
C ILE A 169 -1.80 1.26 -9.28
N PHE A 170 -2.03 2.55 -9.12
CA PHE A 170 -3.33 3.17 -9.25
C PHE A 170 -3.40 3.98 -10.54
N HIS A 171 -4.38 3.67 -11.39
CA HIS A 171 -4.60 4.42 -12.61
C HIS A 171 -5.35 5.72 -12.33
N THR A 172 -4.87 6.79 -12.94
CA THR A 172 -5.51 8.12 -12.97
C THR A 172 -5.54 8.60 -14.41
N THR A 173 -6.35 9.61 -14.70
CA THR A 173 -6.41 10.29 -15.99
C THR A 173 -5.12 11.06 -16.33
N ALA A 174 -4.33 11.47 -15.34
CA ALA A 174 -3.01 12.08 -15.52
C ALA A 174 -1.86 11.04 -15.62
N GLY A 175 -2.19 9.74 -15.61
CA GLY A 175 -1.24 8.62 -15.61
C GLY A 175 -1.14 7.90 -14.27
N PRO A 176 -0.48 6.73 -14.21
CA PRO A 176 -0.47 5.91 -13.02
C PRO A 176 0.35 6.53 -11.87
N VAL A 177 -0.03 6.21 -10.63
CA VAL A 177 0.73 6.50 -9.41
C VAL A 177 1.12 5.18 -8.74
N VAL A 178 2.38 5.04 -8.33
CA VAL A 178 2.91 3.86 -7.66
C VAL A 178 2.98 4.10 -6.16
N VAL A 179 2.25 3.32 -5.37
CA VAL A 179 2.12 3.50 -3.92
C VAL A 179 2.61 2.23 -3.22
N TYR A 180 3.78 2.30 -2.59
CA TYR A 180 4.25 1.26 -1.69
C TYR A 180 3.52 1.30 -0.36
N LYS A 181 3.16 0.11 0.14
CA LYS A 181 2.53 -0.09 1.45
C LYS A 181 3.14 -1.30 2.15
N GLN A 182 3.36 -1.16 3.45
CA GLN A 182 3.65 -2.27 4.35
C GLN A 182 2.35 -2.94 4.82
N GLN A 183 2.11 -4.15 4.35
CA GLN A 183 0.79 -4.80 4.48
C GLN A 183 0.42 -5.17 5.92
N SER A 184 1.40 -5.36 6.80
CA SER A 184 1.18 -5.64 8.22
C SER A 184 0.78 -4.42 9.04
N ARG A 185 1.04 -3.20 8.55
CA ARG A 185 0.88 -1.96 9.33
C ARG A 185 -0.22 -1.05 8.83
N ILE A 186 -0.64 -1.17 7.57
CA ILE A 186 -1.57 -0.23 6.94
C ILE A 186 -2.71 -1.02 6.30
N HIS A 187 -3.92 -0.43 6.29
CA HIS A 187 -5.07 -0.98 5.58
C HIS A 187 -4.72 -1.46 4.17
N ILE A 188 -5.07 -2.71 3.90
CA ILE A 188 -4.77 -3.41 2.66
C ILE A 188 -5.79 -2.99 1.60
N GLU A 189 -5.31 -2.28 0.59
CA GLU A 189 -6.11 -1.88 -0.56
C GLU A 189 -5.71 -2.67 -1.80
N PHE A 190 -6.72 -3.25 -2.45
CA PHE A 190 -6.59 -3.92 -3.72
C PHE A 190 -6.84 -2.95 -4.87
N PRO A 191 -5.88 -2.75 -5.79
CA PRO A 191 -6.12 -2.00 -7.02
C PRO A 191 -7.23 -2.67 -7.84
N ARG A 192 -8.19 -1.86 -8.28
CA ARG A 192 -9.32 -2.28 -9.12
C ARG A 192 -9.22 -1.56 -10.46
N GLY A 193 -9.86 -2.09 -11.49
CA GLY A 193 -9.94 -1.43 -12.80
C GLY A 193 -10.60 -0.05 -12.73
N HIS A 194 -11.44 0.18 -11.73
CA HIS A 194 -12.05 1.48 -11.40
C HIS A 194 -11.92 1.75 -9.90
N ASN A 195 -11.46 2.96 -9.53
CA ASN A 195 -11.34 3.42 -8.15
C ASN A 195 -12.21 4.67 -7.93
N PRO A 196 -13.40 4.54 -7.29
CA PRO A 196 -14.31 5.65 -7.06
C PRO A 196 -13.68 6.82 -6.31
N LYS A 197 -12.80 6.56 -5.33
CA LYS A 197 -12.15 7.63 -4.54
C LYS A 197 -11.25 8.50 -5.42
N ILE A 198 -10.47 7.87 -6.30
CA ILE A 198 -9.62 8.57 -7.28
C ILE A 198 -10.51 9.36 -8.23
N THR A 199 -11.56 8.75 -8.79
CA THR A 199 -12.49 9.44 -9.70
C THR A 199 -13.13 10.68 -9.05
N THR A 200 -13.56 10.59 -7.78
CA THR A 200 -14.11 11.74 -7.04
C THR A 200 -13.08 12.86 -6.89
N VAL A 201 -11.83 12.51 -6.53
CA VAL A 201 -10.73 13.50 -6.42
C VAL A 201 -10.48 14.18 -7.75
N GLU A 202 -10.37 13.43 -8.84
CA GLU A 202 -10.13 13.99 -10.19
C GLU A 202 -11.25 14.93 -10.63
N GLN A 203 -12.51 14.55 -10.40
CA GLN A 203 -13.67 15.40 -10.70
C GLN A 203 -13.64 16.72 -9.93
N ARG A 204 -13.24 16.71 -8.66
CA ARG A 204 -13.14 17.92 -7.83
C ARG A 204 -11.98 18.80 -8.26
N ILE A 205 -10.82 18.21 -8.59
CA ILE A 205 -9.65 18.92 -9.12
C ILE A 205 -10.01 19.63 -10.43
N GLU A 206 -10.62 18.93 -11.38
CA GLU A 206 -10.98 19.52 -12.68
C GLU A 206 -12.00 20.66 -12.55
N ARG A 207 -12.97 20.50 -11.64
CA ARG A 207 -14.00 21.51 -11.40
C ARG A 207 -13.44 22.77 -10.76
N VAL A 208 -12.56 22.63 -9.76
CA VAL A 208 -12.15 23.75 -8.90
C VAL A 208 -10.81 24.34 -9.29
N LYS A 209 -9.92 23.54 -9.88
CA LYS A 209 -8.56 23.92 -10.30
C LYS A 209 -7.76 24.54 -9.14
N PRO A 210 -7.60 23.81 -8.03
CA PRO A 210 -6.99 24.36 -6.82
C PRO A 210 -5.49 24.61 -7.00
N ASP A 211 -4.99 25.67 -6.35
CA ASP A 211 -3.54 25.84 -6.15
C ASP A 211 -3.03 24.94 -5.01
N TRP A 212 -3.87 24.71 -4.00
CA TRP A 212 -3.59 23.90 -2.80
C TRP A 212 -4.53 22.71 -2.68
N PHE A 213 -3.96 21.51 -2.56
CA PHE A 213 -4.68 20.28 -2.29
C PHE A 213 -4.23 19.65 -0.97
N VAL A 214 -5.19 19.25 -0.12
CA VAL A 214 -4.91 18.63 1.17
C VAL A 214 -5.52 17.24 1.21
N ASP A 215 -4.70 16.22 1.42
CA ASP A 215 -5.14 14.87 1.77
C ASP A 215 -4.94 14.68 3.28
N ALA A 216 -6.02 14.89 4.03
CA ALA A 216 -5.96 15.07 5.48
C ALA A 216 -5.80 13.75 6.26
N CYS A 217 -6.18 12.63 5.64
CA CYS A 217 -6.06 11.27 6.15
C CYS A 217 -5.48 10.37 5.05
N CYS A 218 -4.25 10.66 4.63
CA CYS A 218 -3.74 10.24 3.33
C CYS A 218 -3.41 8.75 3.22
N GLY A 219 -3.33 8.02 4.33
CA GLY A 219 -2.76 6.69 4.33
C GLY A 219 -1.35 6.75 3.75
N ALA A 220 -1.05 5.87 2.79
CA ALA A 220 0.22 5.89 2.06
C ALA A 220 0.28 6.92 0.91
N GLY A 221 -0.68 7.84 0.82
CA GLY A 221 -0.69 8.99 -0.09
C GLY A 221 -1.48 8.81 -1.38
N THR A 222 -2.33 7.79 -1.54
CA THR A 222 -2.97 7.49 -2.84
C THR A 222 -3.71 8.69 -3.45
N LEU A 223 -4.52 9.41 -2.66
CA LEU A 223 -5.36 10.50 -3.17
C LEU A 223 -4.58 11.80 -3.32
N GLY A 224 -3.75 12.17 -2.35
CA GLY A 224 -2.91 13.34 -2.47
C GLY A 224 -1.84 13.23 -3.56
N LEU A 225 -1.23 12.04 -3.77
CA LEU A 225 -0.32 11.81 -4.89
C LEU A 225 -1.05 11.79 -6.24
N THR A 226 -2.36 11.46 -6.26
CA THR A 226 -3.20 11.69 -7.45
C THR A 226 -3.30 13.20 -7.73
N GLY A 227 -3.57 14.02 -6.71
CA GLY A 227 -3.54 15.48 -6.84
C GLY A 227 -2.19 16.01 -7.35
N ALA A 228 -1.09 15.51 -6.80
CA ALA A 228 0.25 15.85 -7.27
C ALA A 228 0.47 15.45 -8.74
N ARG A 229 0.02 14.25 -9.14
CA ARG A 229 0.13 13.75 -10.52
C ARG A 229 -0.65 14.62 -11.53
N HIS A 230 -1.73 15.26 -11.08
CA HIS A 230 -2.49 16.25 -11.85
C HIS A 230 -1.82 17.63 -11.93
N GLY A 231 -0.64 17.79 -11.32
CA GLY A 231 0.16 19.00 -11.42
C GLY A 231 -0.30 20.14 -10.51
N ILE A 232 -1.06 19.84 -9.44
CA ILE A 232 -1.44 20.85 -8.44
C ILE A 232 -0.17 21.40 -7.79
N PRO A 233 0.07 22.73 -7.80
CA PRO A 233 1.33 23.30 -7.35
C PRO A 233 1.70 22.94 -5.90
N GLN A 234 0.70 22.90 -5.01
CA GLN A 234 0.90 22.74 -3.57
C GLN A 234 0.06 21.58 -3.04
N VAL A 235 0.70 20.57 -2.46
CA VAL A 235 0.04 19.38 -1.91
C VAL A 235 0.47 19.13 -0.48
N ILE A 236 -0.50 18.98 0.42
CA ILE A 236 -0.27 18.54 1.81
C ILE A 236 -0.80 17.12 1.97
N LEU A 237 0.05 16.22 2.44
CA LEU A 237 -0.30 14.86 2.85
C LEU A 237 -0.21 14.78 4.37
N ASN A 238 -1.24 14.28 5.04
CA ASN A 238 -1.23 14.08 6.48
C ASN A 238 -1.82 12.74 6.87
N ASP A 239 -1.17 12.05 7.80
CA ASP A 239 -1.77 10.94 8.51
C ASP A 239 -1.30 10.91 9.97
N ALA A 240 -2.18 10.53 10.89
CA ALA A 240 -1.79 10.39 12.30
C ALA A 240 -0.91 9.16 12.49
N TRP A 241 -1.12 8.10 11.71
CA TRP A 241 -0.39 6.84 11.83
C TRP A 241 0.99 6.95 11.19
N TYR A 242 2.04 6.69 11.98
CA TYR A 242 3.43 6.88 11.55
C TYR A 242 3.78 6.13 10.26
N ALA A 243 3.32 4.88 10.13
CA ALA A 243 3.67 4.06 8.96
C ALA A 243 2.99 4.61 7.71
N ALA A 244 1.75 5.10 7.83
CA ALA A 244 1.04 5.74 6.72
C ALA A 244 1.78 7.01 6.27
N ALA A 245 2.04 7.94 7.19
CA ALA A 245 2.74 9.18 6.91
C ALA A 245 4.15 8.93 6.31
N PHE A 246 4.94 8.02 6.90
CA PHE A 246 6.26 7.67 6.36
C PHE A 246 6.17 7.11 4.95
N TRP A 247 5.24 6.18 4.69
CA TRP A 247 5.08 5.64 3.34
C TRP A 247 4.55 6.68 2.36
N ALA A 248 3.75 7.66 2.78
CA ALA A 248 3.38 8.79 1.93
C ALA A 248 4.61 9.61 1.53
N ALA A 249 5.51 9.95 2.47
CA ALA A 249 6.79 10.59 2.17
C ALA A 249 7.67 9.77 1.22
N TYR A 250 7.79 8.47 1.48
CA TYR A 250 8.56 7.57 0.62
C TYR A 250 7.95 7.45 -0.79
N ASN A 251 6.63 7.44 -0.89
CA ASN A 251 5.91 7.38 -2.17
C ASN A 251 6.01 8.70 -2.95
N THR A 252 6.10 9.85 -2.28
CA THR A 252 6.46 11.11 -2.93
C THR A 252 7.81 10.99 -3.64
N ARG A 253 8.81 10.41 -2.97
CA ARG A 253 10.13 10.14 -3.57
C ARG A 253 10.06 9.14 -4.73
N VAL A 254 9.33 8.04 -4.57
CA VAL A 254 9.15 7.00 -5.61
C VAL A 254 8.57 7.56 -6.90
N ASN A 255 7.64 8.51 -6.81
CA ASN A 255 6.96 9.09 -7.97
C ASN A 255 7.56 10.44 -8.41
N ARG A 256 8.69 10.88 -7.83
CA ARG A 256 9.19 12.25 -8.03
C ARG A 256 9.39 12.64 -9.50
N GLU A 257 9.76 11.71 -10.37
CA GLU A 257 9.95 11.96 -11.82
C GLU A 257 8.65 12.28 -12.57
N PHE A 258 7.53 11.87 -11.98
CA PHE A 258 6.19 12.13 -12.45
C PHE A 258 5.59 13.39 -11.85
N PHE A 259 6.31 14.00 -10.91
CA PHE A 259 6.03 15.26 -10.27
C PHE A 259 7.07 16.27 -10.74
N ARG A 260 6.79 17.57 -10.62
CA ARG A 260 7.79 18.60 -10.98
C ARG A 260 8.71 18.86 -9.78
N VAL A 261 9.33 17.78 -9.32
CA VAL A 261 10.07 17.68 -8.07
C VAL A 261 11.49 17.21 -8.37
N ASP A 262 12.47 18.00 -7.94
CA ASP A 262 13.88 17.71 -8.10
C ASP A 262 14.40 16.84 -6.95
N GLU A 263 14.06 17.21 -5.72
CA GLU A 263 14.50 16.54 -4.48
C GLU A 263 13.34 16.30 -3.52
N VAL A 264 13.43 15.21 -2.75
CA VAL A 264 12.55 14.92 -1.61
C VAL A 264 13.41 14.76 -0.37
N LYS A 265 13.24 15.68 0.58
CA LYS A 265 13.90 15.65 1.89
C LYS A 265 12.98 14.96 2.89
N ILE A 266 13.46 13.87 3.49
CA ILE A 266 12.73 13.14 4.55
C ILE A 266 13.47 13.41 5.86
N HIS A 267 12.79 14.07 6.79
CA HIS A 267 13.35 14.61 8.04
C HIS A 267 13.30 13.61 9.21
N ALA A 268 12.55 12.53 9.06
CA ALA A 268 12.36 11.52 10.09
C ALA A 268 12.73 10.11 9.60
N SER A 269 13.32 9.30 10.47
CA SER A 269 13.55 7.88 10.17
C SER A 269 12.32 7.05 10.52
N TYR A 270 12.12 5.94 9.82
CA TYR A 270 11.01 5.02 10.06
C TYR A 270 11.01 4.50 11.51
N GLN A 271 12.19 4.18 12.05
CA GLN A 271 12.38 3.69 13.42
C GLN A 271 12.02 4.76 14.45
N ALA A 272 12.49 6.00 14.28
CA ALA A 272 12.17 7.09 15.22
C ALA A 272 10.68 7.40 15.24
N MET A 273 10.01 7.40 14.07
CA MET A 273 8.57 7.62 14.03
C MET A 273 7.77 6.47 14.68
N ALA A 274 8.29 5.24 14.66
CA ALA A 274 7.64 4.10 15.30
C ALA A 274 7.59 4.19 16.84
N GLU A 275 8.50 4.98 17.45
CA GLU A 275 8.51 5.26 18.89
C GLU A 275 7.36 6.18 19.33
N HIS A 276 6.84 6.98 18.39
CA HIS A 276 5.70 7.87 18.57
C HIS A 276 4.64 7.60 17.49
N PRO A 277 3.97 6.46 17.58
CA PRO A 277 3.32 5.86 16.42
C PRO A 277 2.04 6.58 15.98
N VAL A 278 1.44 7.39 16.86
CA VAL A 278 0.26 8.21 16.59
C VAL A 278 0.61 9.68 16.83
N GLY A 279 0.50 10.51 15.78
CA GLY A 279 0.78 11.94 15.82
C GLY A 279 -0.39 12.77 16.37
N GLY A 280 -0.08 13.77 17.20
CA GLY A 280 -1.02 14.77 17.68
C GLY A 280 -0.93 16.06 16.87
N ALA A 281 -0.17 17.04 17.36
CA ALA A 281 0.13 18.25 16.57
C ALA A 281 0.89 17.88 15.28
N PRO A 282 0.61 18.53 14.14
CA PRO A 282 1.26 18.21 12.87
C PRO A 282 2.78 18.42 12.93
N VAL A 283 3.54 17.36 12.61
CA VAL A 283 4.99 17.40 12.48
C VAL A 283 5.37 17.17 11.03
N LEU A 284 6.13 18.10 10.43
CA LEU A 284 6.65 17.94 9.07
C LEU A 284 7.66 16.80 9.04
N ILE A 285 7.39 15.77 8.25
CA ILE A 285 8.27 14.60 8.11
C ILE A 285 8.96 14.55 6.75
N ALA A 286 8.43 15.22 5.74
CA ALA A 286 9.08 15.36 4.44
C ALA A 286 8.58 16.58 3.66
N GLU A 287 9.44 17.10 2.80
CA GLU A 287 9.12 18.18 1.87
C GLU A 287 9.89 18.02 0.55
N THR A 288 9.43 18.71 -0.48
CA THR A 288 10.04 18.68 -1.81
C THR A 288 10.70 19.99 -2.18
N GLU A 289 11.69 19.91 -3.06
CA GLU A 289 12.23 21.06 -3.80
C GLU A 289 11.91 20.89 -5.29
N GLY A 290 11.59 21.98 -5.99
CA GLY A 290 11.20 21.99 -7.40
C GLY A 290 10.09 23.00 -7.70
N GLU A 291 9.40 22.83 -8.83
CA GLU A 291 8.22 23.65 -9.17
C GLU A 291 6.98 23.27 -8.35
N GLN A 292 6.92 22.02 -7.90
CA GLN A 292 5.82 21.49 -7.11
C GLN A 292 6.25 21.26 -5.67
N GLU A 293 5.47 21.80 -4.75
CA GLU A 293 5.72 21.70 -3.32
C GLU A 293 4.76 20.69 -2.70
N ILE A 294 5.33 19.63 -2.16
CA ILE A 294 4.61 18.54 -1.50
C ILE A 294 5.15 18.42 -0.09
N ARG A 295 4.30 18.67 0.91
CA ARG A 295 4.63 18.56 2.33
C ARG A 295 3.91 17.37 2.94
N VAL A 296 4.64 16.53 3.66
CA VAL A 296 4.08 15.37 4.36
C VAL A 296 4.20 15.58 5.86
N TYR A 297 3.08 15.44 6.55
CA TYR A 297 2.97 15.57 7.99
C TYR A 297 2.56 14.26 8.65
N GLN A 298 3.08 14.03 9.86
CA GLN A 298 2.47 13.11 10.80
C GLN A 298 1.67 13.93 11.82
N GLY A 299 0.36 13.70 11.92
CA GLY A 299 -0.49 14.47 12.84
C GLY A 299 -1.97 14.14 12.77
N ASP A 300 -2.69 14.55 13.81
CA ASP A 300 -4.15 14.53 13.84
C ASP A 300 -4.68 15.56 12.84
N PHE A 301 -5.49 15.09 11.88
CA PHE A 301 -6.08 15.95 10.86
C PHE A 301 -6.89 17.10 11.46
N ARG A 302 -7.48 16.93 12.66
CA ARG A 302 -8.23 17.98 13.37
C ARG A 302 -7.35 19.18 13.76
N GLN A 303 -6.04 18.95 13.85
CA GLN A 303 -5.01 19.96 14.16
C GLN A 303 -4.27 20.46 12.91
N LEU A 304 -4.55 19.91 11.72
CA LEU A 304 -3.81 20.23 10.50
C LEU A 304 -3.95 21.69 10.05
N HIS A 305 -5.06 22.36 10.42
CA HIS A 305 -5.26 23.79 10.19
C HIS A 305 -4.13 24.68 10.73
N GLN A 306 -3.32 24.20 11.68
CA GLN A 306 -2.17 24.94 12.23
C GLN A 306 -1.01 25.11 11.22
N VAL A 307 -0.96 24.27 10.18
CA VAL A 307 0.12 24.29 9.16
C VAL A 307 -0.41 24.53 7.74
N ILE A 308 -1.73 24.58 7.56
CA ILE A 308 -2.37 24.94 6.29
C ILE A 308 -2.36 26.47 6.16
N PRO A 309 -1.92 27.03 5.03
CA PRO A 309 -1.96 28.47 4.81
C PRO A 309 -3.38 29.03 4.80
N ASP A 310 -3.56 30.29 5.19
CA ASP A 310 -4.84 31.01 5.10
C ASP A 310 -5.14 31.45 3.66
N VAL A 311 -5.33 30.46 2.80
CA VAL A 311 -5.70 30.58 1.38
C VAL A 311 -6.77 29.54 1.07
N TRP A 312 -7.41 29.66 -0.08
CA TRP A 312 -8.43 28.69 -0.49
C TRP A 312 -7.78 27.33 -0.80
N VAL A 313 -8.23 26.26 -0.14
CA VAL A 313 -7.73 24.88 -0.37
C VAL A 313 -8.84 23.91 -0.78
N LEU A 314 -8.50 22.90 -1.57
CA LEU A 314 -9.36 21.73 -1.78
C LEU A 314 -8.87 20.57 -0.89
N ALA A 315 -9.68 20.15 0.07
CA ALA A 315 -9.34 19.09 1.00
C ALA A 315 -10.15 17.81 0.77
N VAL A 316 -9.48 16.66 0.83
CA VAL A 316 -10.09 15.34 0.92
C VAL A 316 -9.85 14.77 2.32
N ILE A 317 -10.89 14.24 2.94
CA ILE A 317 -10.84 13.65 4.29
C ILE A 317 -11.34 12.20 4.20
N ASP A 318 -10.44 11.25 3.91
CA ASP A 318 -10.79 9.84 3.72
C ASP A 318 -10.83 9.07 5.05
N LEU A 319 -11.92 9.26 5.82
CA LEU A 319 -12.14 8.54 7.08
C LEU A 319 -12.37 7.04 6.84
N PHE A 320 -11.92 6.20 7.76
CA PHE A 320 -12.12 4.74 7.64
C PHE A 320 -13.59 4.34 7.78
N ASP A 321 -14.25 4.77 8.85
CA ASP A 321 -15.69 4.56 9.06
C ASP A 321 -16.48 5.77 8.55
N LYS A 322 -17.38 5.51 7.60
CA LYS A 322 -18.27 6.49 6.97
C LYS A 322 -19.75 6.10 7.12
N SER A 323 -20.05 5.13 7.99
CA SER A 323 -21.40 4.58 8.15
C SER A 323 -22.38 5.54 8.82
N ASP A 324 -21.87 6.56 9.53
CA ASP A 324 -22.66 7.62 10.17
C ASP A 324 -22.56 8.95 9.38
N PRO A 325 -23.61 9.34 8.64
CA PRO A 325 -23.69 10.60 7.92
C PRO A 325 -23.64 11.84 8.83
N ALA A 326 -24.14 11.74 10.07
CA ALA A 326 -24.14 12.85 11.01
C ALA A 326 -22.74 13.13 11.54
N ALA A 327 -21.99 12.07 11.88
CA ALA A 327 -20.59 12.16 12.30
C ALA A 327 -19.69 12.69 11.18
N THR A 328 -19.80 12.13 9.97
CA THR A 328 -19.03 12.60 8.80
C THR A 328 -19.37 14.06 8.45
N GLY A 329 -20.65 14.45 8.52
CA GLY A 329 -21.06 15.84 8.34
C GLY A 329 -20.55 16.79 9.44
N ALA A 330 -20.41 16.31 10.68
CA ALA A 330 -19.81 17.08 11.77
C ALA A 330 -18.32 17.34 11.53
N VAL A 331 -17.58 16.32 11.09
CA VAL A 331 -16.16 16.45 10.72
C VAL A 331 -15.96 17.50 9.63
N LEU A 332 -16.77 17.46 8.57
CA LEU A 332 -16.69 18.46 7.50
C LEU A 332 -16.99 19.88 7.99
N ARG A 333 -18.03 20.05 8.81
CA ARG A 333 -18.37 21.37 9.39
C ARG A 333 -17.23 21.90 10.25
N GLU A 334 -16.67 21.07 11.13
CA GLU A 334 -15.54 21.46 11.97
C GLU A 334 -14.33 21.87 11.13
N TRP A 335 -14.00 21.10 10.09
CA TRP A 335 -12.91 21.41 9.18
C TRP A 335 -13.12 22.76 8.48
N THR A 336 -14.28 22.95 7.83
CA THR A 336 -14.61 24.18 7.10
C THR A 336 -14.72 25.41 8.01
N GLY A 337 -14.89 25.22 9.33
CA GLY A 337 -14.85 26.29 10.31
C GLY A 337 -13.43 26.78 10.65
N LYS A 338 -12.39 26.00 10.30
CA LYS A 338 -10.98 26.29 10.62
C LYS A 338 -10.11 26.50 9.38
N VAL A 339 -10.51 25.96 8.23
CA VAL A 339 -9.73 25.97 6.98
C VAL A 339 -10.55 26.64 5.88
N ASN A 340 -9.97 27.68 5.26
CA ASN A 340 -10.57 28.37 4.13
C ASN A 340 -10.55 27.47 2.89
N GLY A 341 -11.72 27.13 2.35
CA GLY A 341 -11.82 26.33 1.13
C GLY A 341 -12.97 25.35 1.12
N GLU A 342 -12.81 24.29 0.33
CA GLU A 342 -13.78 23.20 0.22
C GLU A 342 -13.19 21.90 0.78
N ALA A 343 -13.98 21.15 1.53
CA ALA A 343 -13.64 19.81 1.99
C ALA A 343 -14.69 18.79 1.57
N PHE A 344 -14.25 17.57 1.24
CA PHE A 344 -15.15 16.47 0.92
C PHE A 344 -14.62 15.13 1.45
N ILE A 345 -15.55 14.20 1.68
CA ILE A 345 -15.26 12.81 2.03
C ILE A 345 -15.57 11.98 0.77
N PRO A 346 -14.59 11.23 0.22
CA PRO A 346 -14.72 10.56 -1.07
C PRO A 346 -15.49 9.24 -1.01
#